data_AF-A0A1S0TGZ3-F1
#
_entry.id   AF-A0A1S0TGZ3-F1
#
_cell.length_a   1.000
_cell.length_b   1.000
_cell.length_c   1.000
_cell.angle_alpha   90.00
_cell.angle_beta   90.00
_cell.angle_gamma   90.00
#
_symmetry.space_group_name_H-M   'P 1'
#
loop_
_entity.id
_entity.type
_entity.pdbx_description
1 polymer ?
#
loop_
_entity_poly.entity_id
_entity_poly.type
_entity_poly.pdbx_seq_one_letter_code
_entity_poly.pdbx_strand_id
1 'polypeptide(L)' 'MKNGAFTWTLSSAIFYAITLFTTIGYGTIACRTTTGKTLTVLYSIIGIPLMLAILQDIGNILLRYLTAVYNAYRRYLW' A
#
# COMPACT_ATOMS: atom_id res chain seq x y z
N MET A 1 -1.24 -29.54 14.97
CA MET A 1 -0.67 -29.17 13.65
C MET A 1 -0.80 -27.65 13.50
N LYS A 2 0.29 -26.90 13.72
CA LYS A 2 0.33 -25.43 13.56
C LYS A 2 0.37 -25.14 12.07
N ASN A 3 -0.79 -25.12 11.43
CA ASN A 3 -0.89 -24.68 10.04
C ASN A 3 -0.44 -23.21 10.02
N GLY A 4 0.43 -22.83 9.09
CA GLY A 4 0.88 -21.44 8.86
C GLY A 4 -0.24 -20.51 8.38
N ALA A 5 -1.41 -20.59 9.01
CA ALA A 5 -2.51 -19.69 8.82
C ALA A 5 -2.18 -18.41 9.59
N PHE A 6 -2.06 -17.30 8.88
CA PHE A 6 -1.97 -15.98 9.49
C PHE A 6 -3.10 -15.82 10.53
N THR A 7 -2.72 -15.76 11.80
CA THR A 7 -3.64 -15.42 12.89
C THR A 7 -3.95 -13.93 12.81
N TRP A 8 -5.16 -13.53 13.20
CA TRP A 8 -5.54 -12.12 13.32
C TRP A 8 -4.78 -11.47 14.49
N THR A 9 -3.56 -11.04 14.21
CA THR A 9 -2.70 -10.25 15.09
C THR A 9 -2.66 -8.81 14.56
N LEU A 10 -2.24 -7.86 15.37
CA LEU A 10 -2.21 -6.45 14.96
C LEU A 10 -1.39 -6.26 13.68
N SER A 11 -0.21 -6.87 13.60
CA SER A 11 0.67 -6.77 12.43
C SER A 11 0.02 -7.33 11.17
N SER A 12 -0.69 -8.44 11.28
CA SER A 12 -1.35 -9.08 10.13
C SER A 12 -2.61 -8.33 9.70
N ALA A 13 -3.32 -7.70 10.65
CA ALA A 13 -4.44 -6.81 10.38
C ALA A 13 -4.00 -5.50 9.68
N ILE A 14 -2.87 -4.92 10.10
CA ILE A 14 -2.28 -3.75 9.43
C ILE A 14 -1.86 -4.12 8.00
N PHE A 15 -1.19 -5.26 7.81
CA PHE A 15 -0.82 -5.75 6.49
C PHE A 15 -2.06 -5.98 5.60
N TYR A 16 -3.13 -6.55 6.14
CA TYR A 16 -4.41 -6.68 5.45
C TYR A 16 -4.99 -5.32 5.03
N ALA A 17 -5.01 -4.32 5.92
CA ALA A 17 -5.48 -2.97 5.59
C ALA A 17 -4.63 -2.30 4.50
N ILE A 18 -3.30 -2.41 4.59
CA ILE A 18 -2.37 -1.88 3.57
C ILE A 18 -2.65 -2.50 2.21
N THR A 19 -2.72 -3.82 2.14
CA THR A 19 -2.95 -4.53 0.87
C THR A 19 -4.31 -4.23 0.24
N LEU A 20 -5.30 -3.81 1.04
CA LEU A 20 -6.62 -3.38 0.57
C LEU A 20 -6.59 -2.02 -0.11
N PHE A 21 -6.09 -0.97 0.56
CA PHE A 21 -6.08 0.37 -0.03
C PHE A 21 -5.04 0.54 -1.14
N THR A 22 -3.97 -0.27 -1.12
CA THR A 22 -3.00 -0.36 -2.23
C THR A 22 -3.49 -1.23 -3.39
N THR A 23 -4.66 -1.86 -3.28
CA THR A 23 -5.26 -2.75 -4.28
C THR A 23 -4.40 -3.98 -4.65
N ILE A 24 -3.41 -4.34 -3.83
CA ILE A 24 -2.56 -5.53 -4.04
C ILE A 24 -3.36 -6.82 -3.81
N GLY A 25 -4.08 -6.89 -2.69
CA GLY A 25 -5.03 -7.98 -2.41
C GLY A 25 -4.47 -9.40 -2.43
N TYR A 26 -3.38 -9.69 -1.68
CA TYR A 26 -2.77 -11.05 -1.65
C TYR A 26 -3.71 -12.21 -1.29
N GLY A 27 -4.84 -11.93 -0.62
CA GLY A 27 -5.84 -12.94 -0.27
C GLY A 27 -5.41 -13.95 0.80
N THR A 28 -4.20 -13.84 1.34
CA THR A 28 -3.65 -14.72 2.38
C THR A 28 -4.42 -14.59 3.70
N ILE A 29 -4.94 -13.39 3.99
CA ILE A 29 -5.84 -13.08 5.09
C ILE A 29 -7.04 -12.37 4.49
N ALA A 30 -8.24 -12.86 4.77
CA ALA A 30 -9.46 -12.24 4.29
C ALA A 30 -10.58 -12.37 5.33
N CYS A 31 -11.38 -11.33 5.46
CA CYS A 31 -12.61 -11.36 6.24
C CYS A 31 -13.57 -12.40 5.65
N ARG A 32 -13.83 -13.47 6.40
CA ARG A 32 -14.79 -14.53 6.01
C ARG A 32 -16.24 -14.14 6.38
N THR A 33 -16.41 -13.30 7.40
CA THR A 33 -17.71 -12.86 7.91
C THR A 33 -18.37 -11.83 6.97
N THR A 34 -19.69 -11.87 6.87
CA THR A 34 -20.46 -10.94 6.03
C THR A 34 -20.23 -9.49 6.44
N THR A 35 -20.29 -9.21 7.75
CA THR A 35 -20.03 -7.88 8.30
C THR A 35 -18.62 -7.39 8.01
N GLY A 36 -17.60 -8.27 8.14
CA GLY A 36 -16.21 -7.91 7.88
C GLY A 36 -15.98 -7.55 6.41
N LYS A 37 -16.64 -8.23 5.47
CA LYS A 37 -16.59 -7.90 4.04
C LYS A 37 -17.19 -6.52 3.76
N THR A 38 -18.34 -6.20 4.33
CA THR A 38 -18.97 -4.88 4.13
C THR A 38 -18.10 -3.75 4.67
N LEU A 39 -17.51 -3.92 5.87
CA LEU A 39 -16.59 -2.93 6.44
C LEU A 39 -15.34 -2.75 5.59
N THR A 40 -14.76 -3.85 5.09
CA THR A 40 -13.63 -3.81 4.16
C THR A 40 -13.95 -3.01 2.90
N VAL A 41 -15.12 -3.22 2.29
CA VAL A 41 -15.52 -2.48 1.07
C VAL A 41 -15.66 -0.98 1.36
N LEU A 42 -16.32 -0.62 2.46
CA LEU A 42 -16.46 0.80 2.87
C LEU A 42 -15.10 1.45 3.11
N TYR A 43 -14.18 0.73 3.77
CA TYR A 43 -12.82 1.19 3.99
C TYR A 43 -12.06 1.39 2.67
N SER A 44 -12.19 0.46 1.71
CA SER A 44 -11.53 0.56 0.41
C SER A 44 -12.01 1.75 -0.42
N ILE A 45 -13.30 2.11 -0.37
CA ILE A 45 -13.84 3.26 -1.12
C ILE A 45 -13.14 4.57 -0.73
N ILE A 46 -12.81 4.74 0.55
CA ILE A 46 -12.11 5.94 1.05
C ILE A 46 -10.59 5.77 0.97
N GLY A 47 -10.08 4.56 1.22
CA GLY A 47 -8.66 4.26 1.23
C GLY A 47 -8.00 4.37 -0.14
N ILE A 48 -8.66 3.91 -1.21
CA ILE A 48 -8.13 3.95 -2.58
C ILE A 48 -7.85 5.39 -3.05
N PRO A 49 -8.79 6.36 -3.01
CA PRO A 49 -8.50 7.73 -3.44
C PRO A 49 -7.44 8.41 -2.57
N LEU A 50 -7.41 8.13 -1.27
CA LEU A 50 -6.37 8.64 -0.38
C LEU A 50 -4.98 8.07 -0.75
N MET A 51 -4.91 6.77 -1.04
CA MET A 51 -3.67 6.12 -1.51
C MET A 51 -3.19 6.73 -2.82
N LEU A 52 -4.08 7.02 -3.76
CA LEU A 52 -3.72 7.66 -5.03
C LEU A 52 -3.15 9.07 -4.83
N ALA A 53 -3.73 9.87 -3.93
CA ALA A 53 -3.20 11.19 -3.58
C ALA A 53 -1.79 11.08 -2.99
N ILE A 54 -1.58 10.17 -2.03
CA ILE A 54 -0.26 9.91 -1.43
C ILE A 54 0.74 9.43 -2.48
N LEU A 55 0.32 8.54 -3.39
CA LEU A 55 1.17 8.01 -4.44
C LEU A 55 1.64 9.12 -5.39
N GLN A 56 0.78 10.09 -5.70
CA GLN A 56 1.15 11.25 -6.51
C GLN A 56 2.24 12.09 -5.82
N ASP A 57 2.09 12.36 -4.52
CA ASP A 57 3.06 13.13 -3.75
C ASP A 57 4.40 12.41 -3.65
N ILE A 58 4.38 11.10 -3.37
CA ILE A 58 5.59 10.25 -3.36
C ILE A 58 6.25 10.24 -4.74
N GLY A 59 5.46 10.12 -5.81
CA GLY A 59 5.96 10.14 -7.19
C GLY A 59 6.67 11.46 -7.52
N ASN A 60 6.09 12.60 -7.12
CA ASN A 60 6.70 13.92 -7.32
C ASN A 60 8.03 14.06 -6.54
N ILE A 61 8.06 13.58 -5.29
CA ILE A 61 9.28 13.59 -4.48
C ILE A 61 10.36 12.73 -5.15
N LEU A 62 10.01 11.51 -5.57
CA LEU A 62 10.93 10.60 -6.25
C LEU A 62 11.49 11.23 -7.54
N LEU A 63 10.63 11.83 -8.37
CA LEU A 63 11.04 12.50 -9.60
C LEU A 63 12.00 13.66 -9.34
N ARG A 64 11.76 14.46 -8.28
CA ARG A 64 12.69 15.52 -7.86
C ARG A 64 14.06 14.97 -7.49
N TYR A 65 14.10 13.90 -6.71
CA TYR A 65 15.35 13.23 -6.35
C TYR A 65 16.09 12.67 -7.57
N LEU A 66 15.38 11.95 -8.44
CA LEU A 66 15.97 11.40 -9.67
C LEU A 66 16.49 12.50 -10.59
N THR A 67 15.75 13.59 -10.74
CA THR A 67 16.18 14.74 -11.55
C THR A 67 17.39 15.43 -10.94
N ALA A 68 17.43 15.59 -9.62
CA ALA A 68 18.59 16.15 -8.92
C ALA A 68 19.83 15.29 -9.12
N VAL A 69 19.71 13.97 -8.98
CA VAL A 69 20.80 13.01 -9.21
C VAL A 69 21.25 13.05 -10.67
N TYR A 70 20.32 13.00 -11.63
CA TYR A 70 20.62 13.07 -13.06
C TYR A 70 21.35 14.36 -13.43
N ASN A 71 20.89 15.51 -12.90
CA ASN A 71 21.53 16.80 -13.15
C ASN A 71 22.92 16.89 -12.51
N ALA A 72 23.11 16.33 -11.30
CA ALA A 72 24.42 16.26 -10.65
C ALA A 72 25.39 15.38 -11.46
N TYR A 73 24.92 14.23 -11.94
CA TYR A 73 25.72 13.32 -12.77
C TYR A 73 26.09 13.96 -14.11
N ARG A 74 25.14 14.63 -14.76
CA ARG A 74 25.38 15.39 -15.99
C ARG A 74 26.39 16.51 -15.78
N ARG A 75 26.36 17.20 -14.63
CA ARG A 75 27.31 18.26 -14.26
C ARG A 75 28.71 17.72 -13.95
N TYR A 76 28.85 16.45 -13.61
CA TYR A 76 30.15 15.82 -13.35
C TYR A 76 30.81 15.29 -14.64
N LEU A 77 30.01 14.95 -15.65
CA LEU A 77 30.46 14.42 -16.94
C LEU A 77 30.77 15.50 -18.01
N TRP A 78 30.52 16.77 -17.70
CA TRP A 78 30.83 17.95 -18.52
C TRP A 78 31.63 18.95 -17.69
#